data_AF-A0A2V5PUG9-F1
#
_entry.id   AF-A0A2V5PUG9-F1
#
_cell.length_a   1.000
_cell.length_b   1.000
_cell.length_c   1.000
_cell.angle_alpha   90.00
_cell.angle_beta   90.00
_cell.angle_gamma   90.00
#
_symmetry.space_group_name_H-M   'P 1'
#
loop_
_entity.id
_entity.type
_entity.pdbx_description
1 polymer ?
#
loop_
_entity_poly.entity_id
_entity_poly.type
_entity_poly.pdbx_seq_one_letter_code
_entity_poly.pdbx_strand_id
1 'polypeptide(L)' 'MYHQIHTYTELRQQIHDDLRIQHPEWVKSNGECPTCDSYESRLTEMLGALTQARGTTVQV' A
#
# COMPACT_ATOMS: atom_id res chain seq x y z
N MET A 1 3.46 22.13 -5.39
CA MET A 1 3.93 21.66 -4.09
C MET A 1 3.78 20.16 -4.06
N TYR A 2 4.83 19.41 -3.71
CA TYR A 2 4.69 17.98 -3.43
C TYR A 2 4.16 17.82 -2.01
N HIS A 3 3.17 16.96 -1.82
CA HIS A 3 2.68 16.64 -0.49
C HIS A 3 3.79 15.87 0.24
N GLN A 4 4.28 16.41 1.35
CA GLN A 4 5.29 15.74 2.16
C GLN A 4 4.58 14.72 3.06
N ILE A 5 5.01 13.47 2.96
CA ILE A 5 4.44 12.34 3.68
C ILE A 5 5.31 12.08 4.91
N HIS A 6 4.72 12.07 6.09
CA HIS A 6 5.47 12.02 7.36
C HIS A 6 5.36 10.65 8.05
N THR A 7 4.35 9.87 7.69
CA THR A 7 4.10 8.55 8.28
C THR A 7 3.83 7.50 7.21
N TYR A 8 4.09 6.23 7.57
CA TYR A 8 3.76 5.09 6.72
C TYR A 8 2.25 5.00 6.42
N THR A 9 1.40 5.37 7.39
CA THR A 9 -0.06 5.37 7.21
C THR A 9 -0.51 6.41 6.19
N GLU A 10 0.06 7.62 6.22
CA GLU A 10 -0.20 8.65 5.21
C GLU A 10 0.27 8.21 3.82
N LEU A 11 1.44 7.57 3.71
CA LEU A 11 1.93 7.04 2.44
C LEU A 11 0.96 6.00 1.86
N ARG A 12 0.49 5.07 2.70
CA ARG A 12 -0.49 4.06 2.27
C ARG A 12 -1.77 4.70 1.77
N GLN A 13 -2.31 5.66 2.52
CA GLN A 13 -3.54 6.34 2.14
C GLN A 13 -3.38 7.07 0.80
N GLN A 14 -2.26 7.76 0.60
CA GLN A 14 -2.00 8.45 -0.66
C GLN A 14 -1.91 7.46 -1.84
N ILE A 15 -1.19 6.34 -1.69
CA ILE A 15 -1.10 5.31 -2.74
C ILE A 15 -2.50 4.75 -3.07
N HIS A 16 -3.32 4.51 -2.05
CA HIS A 16 -4.69 4.01 -2.23
C HIS A 16 -5.57 5.00 -2.98
N ASP A 17 -5.54 6.27 -2.59
CA ASP A 17 -6.33 7.32 -3.22
C ASP A 17 -5.87 7.57 -4.66
N ASP A 18 -4.55 7.60 -4.90
CA ASP A 18 -3.97 7.73 -6.23
C ASP A 18 -4.38 6.54 -7.14
N LEU A 19 -4.39 5.31 -6.62
CA LEU A 19 -4.85 4.14 -7.38
C LEU A 19 -6.32 4.26 -7.79
N ARG A 20 -7.19 4.76 -6.92
CA ARG A 20 -8.61 4.98 -7.24
C ARG A 20 -8.81 6.07 -8.30
N ILE A 21 -7.98 7.11 -8.26
CA ILE A 21 -8.00 8.20 -9.25
C ILE A 21 -7.50 7.69 -10.61
N GLN A 22 -6.45 6.87 -10.63
CA GLN A 22 -5.87 6.30 -11.86
C GLN A 22 -6.76 5.20 -12.47
N HIS A 23 -7.45 4.43 -11.63
CA HIS A 23 -8.30 3.30 -12.02
C HIS A 23 -9.75 3.47 -11.54
N PRO A 24 -10.48 4.47 -12.06
CA PRO A 24 -11.87 4.67 -11.69
C PRO A 24 -12.74 3.45 -12.06
N GLU A 25 -12.33 2.63 -13.03
CA GLU A 25 -13.02 1.40 -13.43
C GLU A 25 -12.98 0.29 -12.37
N TRP A 26 -12.07 0.36 -11.40
CA TRP A 26 -12.04 -0.58 -10.27
C TRP A 26 -12.99 -0.18 -9.14
N VAL A 27 -13.44 1.07 -9.13
CA VAL A 27 -14.37 1.58 -8.13
C VAL A 27 -15.79 1.17 -8.53
N LYS A 28 -16.41 0.35 -7.69
CA LYS A 28 -17.80 -0.08 -7.85
C LYS A 28 -18.77 1.08 -7.61
N SER A 29 -20.01 0.92 -8.04
CA SER A 29 -21.09 1.90 -7.85
C SER A 29 -21.37 2.24 -6.38
N ASN A 30 -21.05 1.34 -5.45
CA ASN A 30 -21.17 1.55 -3.99
C ASN A 30 -19.93 2.26 -3.40
N GLY A 31 -18.94 2.62 -4.20
CA GLY A 31 -17.71 3.28 -3.79
C GLY A 31 -16.60 2.33 -3.33
N GLU A 32 -16.83 1.02 -3.22
CA GLU A 32 -15.79 0.06 -2.86
C GLU A 32 -14.79 -0.14 -4.02
N CYS A 33 -13.53 -0.41 -3.69
CA CYS A 33 -12.51 -0.82 -4.66
C CYS A 33 -11.77 -2.07 -4.15
N PRO A 34 -12.34 -3.28 -4.29
CA PRO A 34 -11.71 -4.50 -3.77
C PRO A 34 -10.32 -4.79 -4.37
N THR A 35 -10.07 -4.32 -5.59
CA THR A 35 -8.75 -4.40 -6.20
C THR A 35 -7.76 -3.52 -5.46
N CYS A 36 -8.14 -2.30 -5.06
CA CYS A 36 -7.32 -1.41 -4.25
C CYS A 36 -7.00 -2.05 -2.89
N ASP A 37 -8.01 -2.63 -2.22
CA ASP A 37 -7.83 -3.34 -0.95
C ASP A 37 -6.84 -4.52 -1.10
N SER A 38 -6.91 -5.25 -2.21
CA SER A 38 -6.02 -6.36 -2.52
C SER A 38 -4.57 -5.88 -2.72
N TYR A 39 -4.37 -4.74 -3.39
CA TYR A 39 -3.06 -4.10 -3.54
C TYR A 39 -2.48 -3.70 -2.18
N GLU A 40 -3.28 -3.08 -1.31
CA GLU A 40 -2.84 -2.71 0.04
C GLU A 40 -2.42 -3.92 0.87
N SER A 41 -3.22 -5.00 0.84
CA SER A 41 -2.91 -6.23 1.55
C SER A 41 -1.58 -6.82 1.09
N ARG A 42 -1.38 -6.90 -0.24
CA ARG A 42 -0.14 -7.41 -0.82
C ARG A 42 1.06 -6.54 -0.49
N LEU A 43 0.91 -5.22 -0.53
CA LEU A 43 1.97 -4.28 -0.16
C LEU A 43 2.39 -4.50 1.30
N THR A 44 1.41 -4.64 2.20
CA THR A 44 1.65 -4.88 3.63
C THR A 44 2.38 -6.21 3.85
N GLU A 45 1.97 -7.28 3.16
CA GLU A 45 2.63 -8.58 3.21
C GLU A 45 4.08 -8.51 2.74
N MET A 46 4.34 -7.88 1.58
CA MET A 46 5.69 -7.73 1.03
C MET A 46 6.60 -6.95 1.97
N LEU A 47 6.12 -5.85 2.55
CA LEU A 47 6.88 -5.07 3.52
C LEU A 47 7.13 -5.85 4.82
N GLY A 48 6.16 -6.64 5.29
CA GLY A 48 6.33 -7.56 6.41
C GLY A 48 7.41 -8.60 6.13
N ALA A 49 7.36 -9.24 4.96
CA ALA A 49 8.36 -10.23 4.54
C ALA A 49 9.76 -9.63 4.42
N LEU A 50 9.89 -8.42 3.85
CA LEU A 50 11.17 -7.70 3.77
C LEU A 50 11.71 -7.33 5.16
N THR A 51 10.84 -6.95 6.09
CA THR A 51 11.23 -6.65 7.47
C THR A 51 11.73 -7.92 8.16
N GLN A 52 11.06 -9.04 7.96
CA GLN A 52 11.47 -10.34 8.51
C GLN A 52 12.80 -10.81 7.92
N ALA A 53 12.98 -10.70 6.59
CA ALA A 53 14.22 -11.08 5.90
C ALA A 53 15.43 -10.24 6.34
N ARG A 54 15.22 -8.97 6.72
CA ARG A 54 16.26 -8.10 7.29
C ARG A 54 16.64 -8.48 8.72
N GLY A 55 15.76 -9.13 9.46
CA GLY A 55 16.03 -9.66 10.80
C GLY A 55 16.88 -10.94 10.79
N THR A 56 16.91 -11.67 9.68
CA THR A 56 17.74 -12.87 9.48
C THR A 56 19.16 -12.52 9.02
N THR A 57 19.88 -11.72 9.82
CA THR A 57 21.34 -11.75 9.74
C THR A 57 21.80 -12.99 10.49
N VAL A 58 21.97 -14.10 9.77
CA VAL A 58 22.63 -15.29 10.27
C VAL A 58 24.06 -14.89 10.65
N GLN A 59 24.35 -14.94 11.96
CA GLN A 59 25.72 -14.97 12.46
C GLN A 59 26.40 -16.19 11.84
N VAL A 60 27.43 -15.95 11.01
CA VAL A 60 28.34 -16.98 10.48
C VAL A 60 29.50 -17.15 11.45
#